data_AF-A0A1F8GFT8-F1
#
_entry.id   AF-A0A1F8GFT8-F1
#
_cell.length_a   1.000
_cell.length_b   1.000
_cell.length_c   1.000
_cell.angle_alpha   90.00
_cell.angle_beta   90.00
_cell.angle_gamma   90.00
#
_symmetry.space_group_name_H-M   'P 1'
#
loop_
_entity.id
_entity.type
_entity.pdbx_description
1 polymer ?
#
loop_
_entity_poly.entity_id
_entity_poly.type
_entity_poly.pdbx_seq_one_letter_code
_entity_poly.pdbx_strand_id
1 'polypeptide(L)'
;MKNLMVFLLAVAMLPAFCFSKQPITKKSEKELVWEKAFASRIQVIEKMHGIKFDPDWKPTLTFKIPNDTPPQLRMRFGAQYFPETQSFVVSPTYESGDIDFSLIDHELGHALADQVNRRFGNKAWPNTEDFERLDWDERIGINIISEGIGAYFQHQGLAPHLNDGFSGDEWLPNGLVAILWQILRQSRDSFYRGGRWLVAPIIKKFGERGILYLVTHRLRFDDYDIRTAGREYQRLALERLSSDTAVQ
;
A
#
# COMPACT_ATOMS: atom_id res chain seq x y z
N MET A 1 -44.38 4.16 -3.04
CA MET A 1 -44.73 2.83 -2.50
C MET A 1 -43.48 1.96 -2.48
N LYS A 2 -43.18 1.39 -1.30
CA LYS A 2 -42.34 0.20 -1.03
C LYS A 2 -40.83 0.38 -1.32
N ASN A 3 -40.02 0.80 -0.35
CA ASN A 3 -39.44 0.02 0.78
C ASN A 3 -38.72 -1.28 0.38
N LEU A 4 -37.61 -1.52 1.10
CA LEU A 4 -36.78 -2.73 1.22
C LEU A 4 -35.72 -2.90 0.10
N MET A 5 -34.42 -3.02 0.35
CA MET A 5 -33.66 -3.32 1.57
C MET A 5 -32.35 -2.52 1.58
N VAL A 6 -32.21 -1.63 2.54
CA VAL A 6 -30.90 -1.19 3.03
C VAL A 6 -30.34 -2.38 3.80
N PHE A 7 -29.60 -3.24 3.12
CA PHE A 7 -28.81 -4.28 3.77
C PHE A 7 -27.56 -3.63 4.35
N LEU A 8 -27.47 -3.66 5.68
CA LEU A 8 -26.26 -3.47 6.45
C LEU A 8 -25.09 -4.19 5.78
N LEU A 9 -24.20 -3.43 5.16
CA LEU A 9 -22.87 -3.90 4.80
C LEU A 9 -21.89 -3.24 5.77
N ALA A 10 -21.25 -4.08 6.57
CA ALA A 10 -20.16 -3.73 7.44
C ALA A 10 -19.07 -3.04 6.61
N VAL A 11 -19.10 -1.71 6.64
CA VAL A 11 -18.02 -0.87 6.17
C VAL A 11 -16.82 -1.26 7.01
N ALA A 12 -15.78 -1.82 6.38
CA ALA A 12 -14.45 -1.87 6.96
C ALA A 12 -13.95 -0.42 7.06
N MET A 13 -14.52 0.35 7.98
CA MET A 13 -13.98 1.62 8.43
C MET A 13 -12.79 1.26 9.31
N LEU A 14 -11.60 1.56 8.82
CA LEU A 14 -10.44 1.74 9.68
C LEU A 14 -10.81 2.84 10.69
N PRO A 15 -10.83 2.58 12.00
CA PRO A 15 -11.06 3.64 12.97
C PRO A 15 -9.84 4.57 12.99
N ALA A 16 -10.06 5.89 12.97
CA ALA A 16 -9.08 6.85 13.48
C ALA A 16 -8.70 6.48 14.92
N PHE A 17 -7.47 6.01 15.11
CA PHE A 17 -6.95 5.59 16.40
C PHE A 17 -6.31 6.76 17.15
N CYS A 18 -6.89 7.12 18.29
CA CYS A 18 -6.22 7.94 19.30
C CYS A 18 -5.21 7.06 20.05
N PHE A 19 -3.93 7.13 19.69
CA PHE A 19 -2.87 6.41 20.39
C PHE A 19 -2.59 7.01 21.77
N SER A 20 -3.06 6.35 22.83
CA SER A 20 -2.54 6.59 24.18
C SER A 20 -1.09 6.09 24.30
N LYS A 21 -0.22 6.89 24.90
CA LYS A 21 1.19 6.52 25.16
C LYS A 21 1.25 5.37 26.16
N GLN A 22 1.37 4.13 25.67
CA GLN A 22 1.67 2.97 26.51
C GLN A 22 3.15 2.97 26.95
N PRO A 23 3.47 2.41 28.14
CA PRO A 23 4.83 2.31 28.63
C PRO A 23 5.70 1.45 27.70
N ILE A 24 6.93 1.91 27.46
CA ILE A 24 7.93 1.25 26.63
C ILE A 24 8.28 -0.08 27.27
N THR A 25 7.72 -1.16 26.73
CA THR A 25 8.09 -2.52 27.09
C THR A 25 9.35 -2.90 26.33
N LYS A 26 10.27 -3.60 26.99
CA LYS A 26 11.50 -4.10 26.36
C LYS A 26 11.11 -4.98 25.16
N LYS A 27 11.66 -4.68 23.98
CA LYS A 27 11.41 -5.47 22.76
C LYS A 27 11.82 -6.92 22.95
N SER A 28 11.07 -7.84 22.36
CA SER A 28 11.41 -9.26 22.34
C SER A 28 12.62 -9.51 21.43
N GLU A 29 13.31 -10.63 21.64
CA GLU A 29 14.42 -11.04 20.76
C GLU A 29 13.95 -11.24 19.32
N LYS A 30 12.71 -11.73 19.14
CA LYS A 30 12.10 -11.91 17.82
C LYS A 30 11.84 -10.59 17.10
N GLU A 31 11.37 -9.57 17.81
CA GLU A 31 11.21 -8.22 17.24
C GLU A 31 12.55 -7.70 16.73
N LEU A 32 13.63 -7.85 17.50
CA LEU A 32 14.98 -7.44 17.07
C LEU A 32 15.50 -8.22 15.86
N VAL A 33 15.18 -9.51 15.75
CA VAL A 33 15.52 -10.34 14.58
C VAL A 33 14.79 -9.85 13.33
N TRP A 34 13.49 -9.56 13.44
CA TRP A 34 12.70 -9.01 12.35
C TRP A 34 13.18 -7.60 11.94
N GLU A 35 13.51 -6.72 12.89
CA GLU A 35 14.07 -5.39 12.59
C GLU A 35 15.39 -5.47 11.82
N LYS A 36 16.26 -6.43 12.16
CA LYS A 36 17.49 -6.70 11.39
C LYS A 36 17.17 -7.20 9.98
N ALA A 37 16.14 -8.03 9.82
CA ALA A 37 15.71 -8.49 8.51
C ALA A 37 15.17 -7.33 7.65
N PHE A 38 14.32 -6.48 8.19
CA PHE A 38 13.88 -5.23 7.54
C PHE A 38 15.07 -4.36 7.14
N ALA A 39 16.02 -4.13 8.05
CA ALA A 39 17.22 -3.34 7.77
C ALA A 39 18.09 -3.94 6.65
N SER A 40 18.19 -5.27 6.58
CA SER A 40 18.87 -5.97 5.48
C SER A 40 18.13 -5.78 4.16
N ARG A 41 16.80 -5.90 4.15
CA ARG A 41 15.98 -5.72 2.95
C ARG A 41 15.99 -4.29 2.41
N ILE A 42 16.07 -3.28 3.27
CA ILE A 42 16.31 -1.88 2.85
C ILE A 42 17.51 -1.80 1.91
N GLN A 43 18.66 -2.38 2.29
CA GLN A 43 19.87 -2.34 1.46
C GLN A 43 19.68 -3.02 0.10
N VAL A 44 18.89 -4.11 0.06
CA VAL A 44 18.57 -4.82 -1.18
C VAL A 44 17.68 -3.97 -2.08
N ILE A 45 16.61 -3.39 -1.54
CA ILE A 45 15.68 -2.52 -2.28
C ILE A 45 16.42 -1.32 -2.85
N GLU A 46 17.23 -0.63 -2.03
CA GLU A 46 18.01 0.52 -2.49
C GLU A 46 18.97 0.15 -3.62
N LYS A 47 19.65 -0.99 -3.51
CA LYS A 47 20.58 -1.46 -4.53
C LYS A 47 19.85 -1.83 -5.83
N MET A 48 18.68 -2.46 -5.72
CA MET A 48 17.93 -2.95 -6.87
C MET A 48 17.23 -1.84 -7.63
N HIS A 49 16.67 -0.85 -6.93
CA HIS A 49 15.82 0.17 -7.52
C HIS A 49 16.45 1.55 -7.58
N GLY A 50 17.56 1.78 -6.87
CA GLY A 50 18.24 3.08 -6.82
C GLY A 50 17.48 4.17 -6.05
N ILE A 51 16.40 3.80 -5.34
CA ILE A 51 15.59 4.69 -4.51
C ILE A 51 16.04 4.53 -3.06
N LYS A 52 16.32 5.63 -2.37
CA LYS A 52 16.88 5.61 -1.01
C LYS A 52 15.80 5.68 0.05
N PHE A 53 16.03 5.02 1.19
CA PHE A 53 15.33 5.32 2.44
C PHE A 53 16.01 6.49 3.14
N ASP A 54 15.33 7.12 4.09
CA ASP A 54 15.90 8.21 4.88
C ASP A 54 17.10 7.67 5.69
N PRO A 55 18.27 8.34 5.64
CA PRO A 55 19.52 7.78 6.15
C PRO A 55 19.50 7.53 7.67
N ASP A 56 18.71 8.33 8.41
CA ASP A 56 18.59 8.23 9.87
C ASP A 56 17.39 7.36 10.29
N TRP A 57 16.54 6.95 9.35
CA TRP A 57 15.39 6.10 9.66
C TRP A 57 15.82 4.65 9.88
N LYS A 58 15.24 4.04 10.92
CA LYS A 58 15.43 2.62 11.22
C LYS A 58 14.07 1.97 11.38
N PRO A 59 13.82 0.84 10.72
CA PRO A 59 12.55 0.15 10.84
C PRO A 59 12.38 -0.29 12.29
N THR A 60 11.24 0.08 12.87
CA THR A 60 10.82 -0.39 14.20
C THR A 60 9.57 -1.23 14.08
N LEU A 61 9.50 -2.31 14.83
CA LEU A 61 8.48 -3.32 14.70
C LEU A 61 7.97 -3.78 16.07
N THR A 62 6.70 -4.17 16.11
CA THR A 62 6.06 -4.83 17.24
C THR A 62 5.18 -5.97 16.77
N PHE A 63 5.10 -7.06 17.55
CA PHE A 63 4.06 -8.09 17.37
C PHE A 63 2.77 -7.74 18.10
N LYS A 64 2.77 -6.71 18.95
CA LYS A 64 1.61 -6.32 19.73
C LYS A 64 0.60 -5.59 18.85
N ILE A 65 -0.46 -6.30 18.49
CA ILE A 65 -1.62 -5.72 17.81
C ILE A 65 -2.36 -4.79 18.80
N PRO A 66 -2.76 -3.57 18.39
CA PRO A 66 -3.54 -2.66 19.22
C PRO A 66 -4.80 -3.32 19.82
N ASN A 67 -5.04 -3.09 21.11
CA ASN A 67 -6.10 -3.74 21.89
C ASN A 67 -7.53 -3.43 21.44
N ASP A 68 -7.70 -2.39 20.64
CA ASP A 68 -8.95 -1.95 20.01
C ASP A 68 -9.14 -2.53 18.59
N THR A 69 -8.16 -3.26 18.06
CA THR A 69 -8.32 -3.95 16.76
C THR A 69 -9.41 -5.02 16.87
N PRO A 70 -10.46 -5.00 16.03
CA PRO A 70 -11.49 -6.03 16.01
C PRO A 70 -10.92 -7.46 15.87
N PRO A 71 -11.42 -8.48 16.59
CA PRO A 71 -10.88 -9.84 16.54
C PRO A 71 -10.77 -10.43 15.13
N GLN A 72 -11.77 -10.20 14.27
CA GLN A 72 -11.73 -10.63 12.87
C GLN A 72 -10.60 -9.98 12.04
N LEU A 73 -10.15 -8.78 12.42
CA LEU A 73 -9.02 -8.11 11.77
C LEU A 73 -7.68 -8.59 12.34
N ARG A 74 -7.62 -8.97 13.63
CA ARG A 74 -6.41 -9.56 14.24
C ARG A 74 -6.01 -10.87 13.58
N MET A 75 -6.98 -11.74 13.29
CA MET A 75 -6.73 -13.05 12.66
C MET A 75 -6.34 -12.95 11.18
N ARG A 76 -6.51 -11.79 10.55
CA ARG A 76 -6.22 -11.53 9.13
C ARG A 76 -5.03 -10.61 8.91
N PHE A 77 -4.42 -10.15 10.00
CA PHE A 77 -3.28 -9.26 9.96
C PHE A 77 -2.06 -10.04 9.46
N GLY A 78 -1.39 -9.54 8.43
CA GLY A 78 -0.11 -10.09 7.96
C GLY A 78 1.03 -9.29 8.60
N ALA A 79 1.35 -8.19 7.94
CA ALA A 79 2.07 -7.06 8.49
C ALA A 79 1.39 -5.78 8.01
N GLN A 80 1.72 -4.64 8.62
CA GLN A 80 1.27 -3.33 8.18
C GLN A 80 2.27 -2.26 8.62
N TYR A 81 2.63 -1.38 7.68
CA TYR A 81 3.27 -0.10 7.96
C TYR A 81 2.28 0.95 8.49
N PHE A 82 2.69 1.69 9.52
CA PHE A 82 1.94 2.80 10.12
C PHE A 82 2.65 4.13 9.82
N PRO A 83 2.13 4.95 8.90
CA PRO A 83 2.76 6.21 8.51
C PRO A 83 2.95 7.21 9.66
N GLU A 84 2.05 7.24 10.64
CA GLU A 84 2.06 8.19 11.75
C GLU A 84 3.26 7.99 12.68
N THR A 85 3.60 6.73 12.93
CA THR A 85 4.71 6.33 13.81
C THR A 85 5.95 5.87 13.02
N GLN A 86 5.83 5.75 11.69
CA GLN A 86 6.84 5.19 10.79
C GLN A 86 7.37 3.83 11.27
N SER A 87 6.45 2.98 11.72
CA SER A 87 6.72 1.68 12.34
C SER A 87 5.88 0.57 11.72
N PHE A 88 6.20 -0.67 12.03
CA PHE A 88 5.51 -1.85 11.54
C PHE A 88 4.81 -2.58 12.68
N VAL A 89 3.61 -3.08 12.43
CA VAL A 89 3.00 -4.14 13.25
C VAL A 89 2.99 -5.40 12.42
N VAL A 90 3.52 -6.48 12.97
CA VAL A 90 3.50 -7.80 12.35
C VAL A 90 2.61 -8.71 13.17
N SER A 91 1.84 -9.57 12.52
CA SER A 91 0.97 -10.49 13.22
C SER A 91 1.77 -11.44 14.12
N PRO A 92 1.30 -11.68 15.37
CA PRO A 92 1.86 -12.69 16.26
C PRO A 92 1.97 -14.09 15.64
N THR A 93 1.18 -14.39 14.60
CA THR A 93 1.29 -15.68 13.88
C THR A 93 2.66 -15.90 13.25
N TYR A 94 3.42 -14.83 12.99
CA TYR A 94 4.78 -14.91 12.47
C TYR A 94 5.85 -14.95 13.57
N GLU A 95 5.48 -14.79 14.85
CA GLU A 95 6.45 -14.79 15.96
C GLU A 95 7.17 -16.13 16.11
N SER A 96 6.47 -17.23 15.79
CA SER A 96 7.00 -18.60 15.78
C SER A 96 7.46 -19.07 14.39
N GLY A 97 7.21 -18.30 13.33
CA GLY A 97 7.47 -18.68 11.94
C GLY A 97 8.84 -18.23 11.42
N ASP A 98 9.14 -18.66 10.19
CA ASP A 98 10.27 -18.14 9.41
C ASP A 98 10.01 -16.71 8.95
N ILE A 99 11.09 -15.98 8.70
CA ILE A 99 11.02 -14.62 8.16
C ILE A 99 10.54 -14.68 6.70
N ASP A 100 9.41 -14.03 6.42
CA ASP A 100 8.92 -13.83 5.07
C ASP A 100 9.50 -12.54 4.47
N PHE A 101 10.55 -12.68 3.64
CA PHE A 101 11.16 -11.53 2.97
C PHE A 101 10.25 -10.87 1.93
N SER A 102 9.32 -11.61 1.33
CA SER A 102 8.34 -11.05 0.39
C SER A 102 7.38 -10.10 1.13
N LEU A 103 6.91 -10.51 2.31
CA LEU A 103 6.10 -9.64 3.18
C LEU A 103 6.89 -8.41 3.64
N ILE A 104 8.16 -8.58 4.03
CA ILE A 104 9.02 -7.44 4.41
C ILE A 104 9.17 -6.44 3.25
N ASP A 105 9.48 -6.92 2.05
CA ASP A 105 9.65 -6.06 0.88
C ASP A 105 8.33 -5.33 0.53
N HIS A 106 7.18 -5.98 0.71
CA HIS A 106 5.87 -5.37 0.54
C HIS A 106 5.69 -4.18 1.48
N GLU A 107 5.89 -4.38 2.78
CA GLU A 107 5.69 -3.33 3.78
C GLU A 107 6.73 -2.20 3.67
N LEU A 108 7.97 -2.54 3.30
CA LEU A 108 9.00 -1.54 3.01
C LEU A 108 8.62 -0.67 1.79
N GLY A 109 7.83 -1.19 0.85
CA GLY A 109 7.26 -0.40 -0.24
C GLY A 109 6.35 0.73 0.25
N HIS A 110 5.47 0.44 1.21
CA HIS A 110 4.61 1.45 1.83
C HIS A 110 5.43 2.49 2.61
N ALA A 111 6.41 2.02 3.39
CA ALA A 111 7.32 2.91 4.13
C ALA A 111 8.10 3.85 3.21
N LEU A 112 8.59 3.33 2.07
CA LEU A 112 9.31 4.13 1.09
C LEU A 112 8.40 5.17 0.44
N ALA A 113 7.15 4.83 0.12
CA ALA A 113 6.17 5.76 -0.43
C ALA A 113 5.88 6.93 0.54
N ASP A 114 5.70 6.63 1.83
CA ASP A 114 5.53 7.64 2.87
C ASP A 114 6.76 8.56 2.99
N GLN A 115 7.97 7.99 3.06
CA GLN A 115 9.20 8.77 3.15
C GLN A 115 9.41 9.67 1.92
N VAL A 116 9.20 9.13 0.72
CA VAL A 116 9.27 9.93 -0.51
C VAL A 116 8.26 11.07 -0.45
N ASN A 117 7.03 10.84 -0.01
CA ASN A 117 6.05 11.93 0.13
C ASN A 117 6.54 13.02 1.10
N ARG A 118 7.08 12.61 2.26
CA ARG A 118 7.56 13.52 3.31
C ARG A 118 8.78 14.35 2.88
N ARG A 119 9.69 13.80 2.07
CA ARG A 119 10.85 14.53 1.53
C ARG A 119 10.46 15.79 0.75
N PHE A 120 9.27 15.79 0.16
CA PHE A 120 8.73 16.93 -0.60
C PHE A 120 7.85 17.85 0.27
N GLY A 121 7.96 17.78 1.59
CA GLY A 121 7.26 18.66 2.54
C GLY A 121 5.81 18.27 2.81
N ASN A 122 5.35 17.12 2.29
CA ASN A 122 4.00 16.63 2.53
C ASN A 122 3.89 15.90 3.88
N LYS A 123 2.65 15.67 4.32
CA LYS A 123 2.33 14.86 5.50
C LYS A 123 2.54 13.36 5.23
N ALA A 124 2.23 12.55 6.24
CA ALA A 124 2.18 11.09 6.15
C ALA A 124 1.36 10.62 4.92
N TRP A 125 1.76 9.51 4.31
CA TRP A 125 1.01 8.88 3.22
C TRP A 125 0.78 7.38 3.43
N PRO A 126 -0.48 6.90 3.35
CA PRO A 126 -1.71 7.69 3.30
C PRO A 126 -1.89 8.52 4.58
N ASN A 127 -2.41 9.75 4.48
CA ASN A 127 -2.75 10.53 5.67
C ASN A 127 -4.09 10.04 6.22
N THR A 128 -4.08 9.33 7.35
CA THR A 128 -5.28 8.75 7.96
C THR A 128 -6.32 9.79 8.38
N GLU A 129 -5.90 10.99 8.84
CA GLU A 129 -6.83 12.07 9.22
C GLU A 129 -7.65 12.59 8.03
N ASP A 130 -7.03 12.61 6.84
CA ASP A 130 -7.70 13.01 5.61
C ASP A 130 -8.47 11.85 5.00
N PHE A 131 -8.01 10.60 5.21
CA PHE A 131 -8.59 9.39 4.63
C PHE A 131 -10.07 9.20 5.02
N GLU A 132 -10.44 9.53 6.26
CA GLU A 132 -11.83 9.45 6.72
C GLU A 132 -12.76 10.50 6.08
N ARG A 133 -12.21 11.54 5.47
CA ARG A 133 -12.95 12.60 4.78
C ARG A 133 -13.04 12.39 3.27
N LEU A 134 -12.27 11.45 2.74
CA LEU A 134 -12.30 11.09 1.33
C LEU A 134 -13.61 10.38 1.00
N ASP A 135 -14.10 10.64 -0.22
CA ASP A 135 -15.15 9.83 -0.83
C ASP A 135 -14.66 8.39 -1.06
N TRP A 136 -15.59 7.54 -1.48
CA TRP A 136 -15.33 6.11 -1.55
C TRP A 136 -14.39 5.75 -2.70
N ASP A 137 -14.50 6.45 -3.83
CA ASP A 137 -13.65 6.29 -5.01
C ASP A 137 -12.20 6.72 -4.72
N GLU A 138 -11.98 7.83 -4.02
CA GLU A 138 -10.63 8.25 -3.64
C GLU A 138 -9.95 7.25 -2.71
N ARG A 139 -10.69 6.68 -1.74
CA ARG A 139 -10.13 5.64 -0.86
C ARG A 139 -9.72 4.39 -1.62
N ILE A 140 -10.54 3.96 -2.58
CA ILE A 140 -10.21 2.82 -3.44
C ILE A 140 -9.00 3.13 -4.31
N GLY A 141 -8.95 4.33 -4.91
CA GLY A 141 -7.82 4.78 -5.70
C GLY A 141 -6.52 4.72 -4.90
N ILE A 142 -6.52 5.26 -3.68
CA ILE A 142 -5.36 5.19 -2.77
C ILE A 142 -4.99 3.75 -2.46
N ASN A 143 -5.95 2.88 -2.14
CA ASN A 143 -5.67 1.47 -1.85
C ASN A 143 -5.05 0.73 -3.04
N ILE A 144 -5.54 0.95 -4.26
CA ILE A 144 -4.96 0.37 -5.48
C ILE A 144 -3.50 0.80 -5.65
N ILE A 145 -3.22 2.09 -5.46
CA ILE A 145 -1.86 2.63 -5.58
C ILE A 145 -0.96 2.10 -4.47
N SER A 146 -1.41 2.15 -3.20
CA SER A 146 -0.63 1.71 -2.03
C SER A 146 -0.27 0.23 -2.15
N GLU A 147 -1.26 -0.65 -2.29
CA GLU A 147 -1.04 -2.10 -2.44
C GLU A 147 -0.26 -2.42 -3.71
N GLY A 148 -0.44 -1.64 -4.77
CA GLY A 148 0.36 -1.74 -5.99
C GLY A 148 1.84 -1.45 -5.77
N ILE A 149 2.17 -0.41 -5.00
CA ILE A 149 3.55 -0.07 -4.63
C ILE A 149 4.15 -1.19 -3.77
N GLY A 150 3.45 -1.63 -2.72
CA GLY A 150 3.91 -2.75 -1.90
C GLY A 150 4.16 -4.00 -2.75
N ALA A 151 3.20 -4.38 -3.60
CA ALA A 151 3.34 -5.51 -4.50
C ALA A 151 4.47 -5.35 -5.53
N TYR A 152 4.77 -4.14 -6.00
CA TYR A 152 5.92 -3.89 -6.88
C TYR A 152 7.24 -4.29 -6.20
N PHE A 153 7.47 -3.88 -4.95
CA PHE A 153 8.68 -4.22 -4.21
C PHE A 153 8.70 -5.69 -3.78
N GLN A 154 7.56 -6.22 -3.33
CA GLN A 154 7.37 -7.65 -3.04
C GLN A 154 7.83 -8.54 -4.21
N HIS A 155 7.52 -8.12 -5.45
CA HIS A 155 7.88 -8.82 -6.67
C HIS A 155 9.13 -8.24 -7.35
N GLN A 156 10.00 -7.56 -6.59
CA GLN A 156 11.33 -7.14 -7.05
C GLN A 156 11.30 -6.28 -8.33
N GLY A 157 10.26 -5.48 -8.47
CA GLY A 157 10.03 -4.56 -9.58
C GLY A 157 9.50 -5.19 -10.87
N LEU A 158 9.13 -6.47 -10.85
CA LEU A 158 8.54 -7.14 -12.01
C LEU A 158 7.06 -6.79 -12.15
N ALA A 159 6.63 -6.40 -13.34
CA ALA A 159 5.20 -6.30 -13.66
C ALA A 159 4.53 -7.70 -13.57
N PRO A 160 3.21 -7.81 -13.33
CA PRO A 160 2.51 -9.10 -13.40
C PRO A 160 2.75 -9.76 -14.76
N HIS A 161 3.10 -11.06 -14.74
CA HIS A 161 3.35 -11.81 -15.98
C HIS A 161 2.06 -11.89 -16.80
N LEU A 162 2.16 -11.63 -18.11
CA LEU A 162 1.08 -11.83 -19.08
C LEU A 162 0.71 -13.32 -19.29
N ASN A 163 1.42 -14.24 -18.62
CA ASN A 163 1.29 -15.68 -18.83
C ASN A 163 0.05 -16.32 -18.18
N ASP A 164 -0.74 -15.55 -17.43
CA ASP A 164 -1.99 -16.05 -16.82
C ASP A 164 -3.21 -15.85 -17.74
N GLY A 165 -3.02 -15.48 -19.01
CA GLY A 165 -4.11 -15.26 -19.97
C GLY A 165 -4.86 -13.94 -19.82
N PHE A 166 -4.33 -13.02 -19.00
CA PHE A 166 -4.90 -11.69 -18.76
C PHE A 166 -3.97 -10.58 -19.28
N SER A 167 -4.52 -9.50 -19.85
CA SER A 167 -3.76 -8.33 -20.34
C SER A 167 -3.19 -7.43 -19.23
N GLY A 168 -3.24 -7.88 -17.97
CA GLY A 168 -2.68 -7.19 -16.80
C GLY A 168 -3.60 -6.10 -16.23
N ASP A 169 -4.24 -5.31 -17.08
CA ASP A 169 -5.29 -4.36 -16.72
C ASP A 169 -6.64 -5.03 -16.43
N GLU A 170 -6.86 -6.25 -16.90
CA GLU A 170 -8.06 -7.03 -16.60
C GLU A 170 -8.19 -7.36 -15.10
N TRP A 171 -7.08 -7.28 -14.36
CA TRP A 171 -7.09 -7.33 -12.90
C TRP A 171 -7.78 -6.11 -12.27
N LEU A 172 -7.93 -4.99 -12.97
CA LEU A 172 -8.70 -3.85 -12.50
C LEU A 172 -10.21 -4.08 -12.76
N PRO A 173 -11.07 -3.95 -11.74
CA PRO A 173 -12.51 -4.16 -11.86
C PRO A 173 -13.19 -3.09 -12.70
N ASN A 174 -14.29 -3.48 -13.36
CA ASN A 174 -15.27 -2.55 -13.91
C ASN A 174 -16.66 -2.88 -13.38
N GLY A 175 -17.39 -1.84 -12.96
CA GLY A 175 -18.75 -1.92 -12.47
C GLY A 175 -18.84 -2.19 -10.96
N LEU A 176 -19.91 -1.65 -10.35
CA LEU A 176 -20.18 -1.72 -8.91
C LEU A 176 -20.12 -3.15 -8.36
N VAL A 177 -20.68 -4.13 -9.09
CA VAL A 177 -20.69 -5.53 -8.64
C VAL A 177 -19.28 -6.09 -8.52
N ALA A 178 -18.38 -5.81 -9.47
CA ALA A 178 -17.01 -6.30 -9.42
C ALA A 178 -16.24 -5.68 -8.24
N ILE A 179 -16.45 -4.38 -7.98
CA ILE A 179 -15.82 -3.69 -6.85
C ILE A 179 -16.35 -4.22 -5.52
N LEU A 180 -17.67 -4.38 -5.38
CA LEU A 180 -18.27 -4.97 -4.19
C LEU A 180 -17.78 -6.40 -3.98
N TRP A 181 -17.61 -7.18 -5.05
CA TRP A 181 -17.07 -8.54 -4.95
C TRP A 181 -15.62 -8.54 -4.43
N GLN A 182 -14.80 -7.57 -4.80
CA GLN A 182 -13.43 -7.44 -4.27
C GLN A 182 -13.41 -7.04 -2.80
N ILE A 183 -14.25 -6.09 -2.43
CA ILE A 183 -14.38 -5.63 -1.04
C ILE A 183 -14.95 -6.75 -0.14
N LEU A 184 -15.92 -7.52 -0.63
CA LEU A 184 -16.68 -8.49 0.17
C LEU A 184 -16.09 -9.89 0.18
N ARG A 185 -15.53 -10.36 -0.94
CA ARG A 185 -14.98 -11.71 -1.07
C ARG A 185 -13.49 -11.82 -0.78
N GLN A 186 -12.83 -10.73 -0.41
CA GLN A 186 -11.41 -10.72 -0.02
C GLN A 186 -10.45 -11.22 -1.12
N SER A 187 -10.86 -11.26 -2.38
CA SER A 187 -9.91 -11.42 -3.48
C SER A 187 -9.14 -10.11 -3.60
N ARG A 188 -7.95 -10.11 -2.99
CA ARG A 188 -7.00 -9.00 -3.00
C ARG A 188 -6.28 -8.87 -4.35
N ASP A 189 -6.50 -9.78 -5.28
CA ASP A 189 -5.77 -9.84 -6.56
C ASP A 189 -5.82 -8.54 -7.36
N SER A 190 -6.93 -7.80 -7.30
CA SER A 190 -7.04 -6.52 -8.02
C SER A 190 -6.23 -5.38 -7.41
N PHE A 191 -6.14 -5.31 -6.07
CA PHE A 191 -5.28 -4.33 -5.41
C PHE A 191 -3.80 -4.68 -5.62
N TYR A 192 -3.44 -5.96 -5.52
CA TYR A 192 -2.05 -6.40 -5.61
C TYR A 192 -1.59 -6.52 -7.06
N ARG A 193 -2.26 -7.32 -7.90
CA ARG A 193 -1.89 -7.51 -9.32
C ARG A 193 -2.30 -6.33 -10.19
N GLY A 194 -3.53 -5.82 -10.03
CA GLY A 194 -4.02 -4.66 -10.77
C GLY A 194 -3.28 -3.38 -10.38
N GLY A 195 -3.09 -3.14 -9.08
CA GLY A 195 -2.25 -2.04 -8.58
C GLY A 195 -0.80 -2.16 -9.05
N ARG A 196 -0.19 -3.35 -8.97
CA ARG A 196 1.19 -3.57 -9.48
C ARG A 196 1.30 -3.35 -10.98
N TRP A 197 0.33 -3.81 -11.78
CA TRP A 197 0.27 -3.51 -13.20
C TRP A 197 0.26 -2.00 -13.44
N LEU A 198 -0.54 -1.27 -12.66
CA LEU A 198 -0.67 0.18 -12.76
C LEU A 198 0.63 0.92 -12.42
N VAL A 199 1.27 0.59 -11.29
CA VAL A 199 2.42 1.36 -10.79
C VAL A 199 3.77 0.93 -11.38
N ALA A 200 3.93 -0.34 -11.76
CA ALA A 200 5.24 -0.90 -12.12
C ALA A 200 5.93 -0.16 -13.29
N PRO A 201 5.26 0.17 -14.41
CA PRO A 201 5.89 0.92 -15.50
C PRO A 201 6.36 2.31 -15.08
N ILE A 202 5.64 2.95 -14.15
CA ILE A 202 5.93 4.30 -13.66
C ILE A 202 7.16 4.27 -12.75
N ILE A 203 7.16 3.41 -11.72
CA ILE A 203 8.28 3.30 -10.77
C ILE A 203 9.54 2.79 -11.48
N LYS A 204 9.41 1.79 -12.35
CA LYS A 204 10.56 1.22 -13.08
C LYS A 204 11.24 2.26 -13.97
N LYS A 205 10.47 3.16 -14.60
CA LYS A 205 11.02 4.17 -15.51
C LYS A 205 11.54 5.41 -14.79
N PHE A 206 10.89 5.84 -13.70
CA PHE A 206 11.14 7.14 -13.07
C PHE A 206 11.63 7.10 -11.61
N GLY A 207 11.74 5.91 -11.01
CA GLY A 207 12.23 5.73 -9.64
C GLY A 207 11.45 6.56 -8.62
N GLU A 208 12.17 7.33 -7.81
CA GLU A 208 11.61 8.20 -6.77
C GLU A 208 10.57 9.20 -7.31
N ARG A 209 10.84 9.82 -8.48
CA ARG A 209 9.88 10.74 -9.13
C ARG A 209 8.58 10.05 -9.49
N GLY A 210 8.67 8.77 -9.90
CA GLY A 210 7.50 7.94 -10.16
C GLY A 210 6.68 7.71 -8.91
N ILE A 211 7.31 7.33 -7.80
CA ILE A 211 6.63 7.17 -6.50
C ILE A 211 5.98 8.48 -6.06
N LEU A 212 6.70 9.60 -6.14
CA LEU A 212 6.16 10.92 -5.79
C LEU A 212 4.90 11.24 -6.60
N TYR A 213 4.91 11.01 -7.91
CA TYR A 213 3.72 11.22 -8.74
C TYR A 213 2.55 10.37 -8.24
N LEU A 214 2.78 9.08 -7.99
CA LEU A 214 1.76 8.13 -7.54
C LEU A 214 1.10 8.56 -6.22
N VAL A 215 1.88 9.05 -5.27
CA VAL A 215 1.37 9.43 -3.94
C VAL A 215 0.74 10.83 -3.90
N THR A 216 1.07 11.70 -4.87
CA THR A 216 0.55 13.08 -4.95
C THR A 216 -0.59 13.27 -5.95
N HIS A 217 -0.74 12.37 -6.93
CA HIS A 217 -1.78 12.42 -7.95
C HIS A 217 -2.77 11.28 -7.73
N ARG A 218 -4.00 11.62 -7.33
CA ARG A 218 -5.03 10.62 -7.01
C ARG A 218 -5.50 9.90 -8.26
N LEU A 219 -5.60 8.57 -8.19
CA LEU A 219 -6.42 7.80 -9.12
C LEU A 219 -7.89 8.03 -8.78
N ARG A 220 -8.61 8.70 -9.68
CA ARG A 220 -10.07 8.91 -9.58
C ARG A 220 -10.75 8.21 -10.74
N PHE A 221 -12.00 7.81 -10.53
CA PHE A 221 -12.78 7.08 -11.51
C PHE A 221 -14.27 7.38 -11.31
N ASP A 222 -15.00 7.44 -12.42
CA ASP A 222 -16.44 7.64 -12.42
C ASP A 222 -17.16 6.32 -12.74
N ASP A 223 -18.43 6.22 -12.33
CA ASP A 223 -19.34 5.11 -12.67
C ASP A 223 -18.76 3.71 -12.44
N TYR A 224 -17.85 3.57 -11.47
CA TYR A 224 -17.21 2.31 -11.10
C TYR A 224 -16.31 1.71 -12.22
N ASP A 225 -15.84 2.51 -13.19
CA ASP A 225 -14.92 2.08 -14.27
C ASP A 225 -13.45 2.32 -13.92
N ILE A 226 -12.93 1.50 -13.00
CA ILE A 226 -11.55 1.63 -12.50
C ILE A 226 -10.54 1.23 -13.57
N ARG A 227 -10.86 0.28 -14.46
CA ARG A 227 -9.92 -0.15 -15.50
C ARG A 227 -9.62 0.95 -16.50
N THR A 228 -10.64 1.63 -17.01
CA THR A 228 -10.45 2.74 -17.95
C THR A 228 -9.68 3.88 -17.29
N ALA A 229 -10.08 4.26 -16.07
CA ALA A 229 -9.38 5.27 -15.29
C ALA A 229 -7.92 4.88 -15.01
N GLY A 230 -7.64 3.62 -14.66
CA GLY A 230 -6.29 3.12 -14.41
C GLY A 230 -5.40 3.16 -15.65
N ARG A 231 -5.92 2.77 -16.82
CA ARG A 231 -5.20 2.90 -18.10
C ARG A 231 -4.84 4.36 -18.39
N GLU A 232 -5.80 5.26 -18.25
CA GLU A 232 -5.59 6.67 -18.53
C GLU A 232 -4.64 7.32 -17.52
N TYR A 233 -4.78 6.99 -16.23
CA TYR A 233 -3.87 7.42 -15.18
C TYR A 233 -2.43 6.99 -15.47
N GLN A 234 -2.21 5.72 -15.84
CA GLN A 234 -0.88 5.22 -16.21
C GLN A 234 -0.31 5.99 -17.39
N ARG A 235 -1.11 6.16 -18.45
CA ARG A 235 -0.72 6.88 -19.67
C ARG A 235 -0.30 8.32 -19.35
N LEU A 236 -1.13 9.05 -18.61
CA LEU A 236 -0.86 10.43 -18.20
C LEU A 236 0.36 10.54 -17.30
N ALA A 237 0.54 9.62 -16.35
CA ALA A 237 1.73 9.61 -15.49
C ALA A 237 3.01 9.44 -16.31
N LEU A 238 3.03 8.47 -17.24
CA LEU A 238 4.16 8.21 -18.11
C LEU A 238 4.46 9.39 -19.05
N GLU A 239 3.42 10.06 -19.55
CA GLU A 239 3.54 11.25 -20.41
C GLU A 239 4.12 12.44 -19.64
N ARG A 240 3.51 12.83 -18.52
CA ARG A 240 3.91 13.99 -17.72
C ARG A 240 5.31 13.85 -17.14
N LEU A 241 5.63 12.68 -16.57
CA LEU A 241 6.97 12.43 -16.03
C LEU A 241 8.06 12.42 -17.11
N SER A 242 7.69 12.10 -18.37
CA SER A 242 8.60 12.21 -19.52
C SER A 242 8.80 13.67 -19.96
N SER A 243 7.75 14.49 -19.97
CA SER A 243 7.84 15.92 -20.37
C SER A 243 8.59 16.78 -19.35
N ASP A 244 8.51 16.45 -18.07
CA ASP A 244 9.15 17.20 -16.97
C ASP A 244 10.69 17.08 -16.92
N THR A 245 11.31 16.45 -17.92
CA THR A 245 12.78 16.42 -18.08
C THR A 245 13.34 17.63 -18.84
N ALA A 246 12.49 18.55 -19.33
CA ALA A 246 12.94 19.71 -20.09
C ALA A 246 13.33 20.94 -19.25
N VAL A 247 13.20 20.90 -17.92
CA VAL A 247 13.57 22.01 -17.03
C VAL A 247 14.26 21.48 -15.78
N GLN A 248 15.57 21.26 -15.87
CA GLN A 248 16.50 21.27 -14.73
C GLN A 248 17.72 22.07 -15.13
#